data_AF-I7L5M3-F1
#
_entry.id   AF-I7L5M3-F1
#
_cell.length_a   1.000
_cell.length_b   1.000
_cell.length_c   1.000
_cell.angle_alpha   90.00
_cell.angle_beta   90.00
_cell.angle_gamma   90.00
#
_symmetry.space_group_name_H-M   'P 1'
#
loop_
_entity.id
_entity.type
_entity.pdbx_description
1 polymer ?
#
loop_
_entity_poly.entity_id
_entity_poly.type
_entity_poly.pdbx_seq_one_letter_code
_entity_poly.pdbx_strand_id
1 'polypeptide(L)'
;MAKKSKKKYSKKRSSKPTLFSSIIVLIALVYGIWNRYGNDIQKAQSPNNNEVQSGVISKANQAQTPYGGLSSQDYQKLANLNFQSGAKAFVYVNNNRSTLIKNAWKTNKVIYSNLDSLNRTSKSNTAFLEPKNVANDSLRVRQFVNPTAWHYNSRNGVQIYNRGHLIAYSVSAGIDQNGQYNPANQSGDQNNPKNLFTQTAFTNQKIQTIFESKVRNALKSGNKVIYQATPIFRDNELMARGINLQAVAVNGNLDFNVYIFNVQPDFTFDYTTGRAKIDRNMQVNE
;
A
#
# COMPACT_ATOMS: atom_id res chain seq x y z
N MET A 1 -50.20 -60.90 10.49
CA MET A 1 -48.79 -60.72 10.92
C MET A 1 -48.10 -59.73 9.99
N ALA A 2 -47.98 -58.45 10.36
CA ALA A 2 -47.31 -57.41 9.56
C ALA A 2 -45.94 -57.09 10.18
N LYS A 3 -44.85 -57.34 9.46
CA LYS A 3 -43.47 -57.06 9.90
C LYS A 3 -43.13 -55.59 9.67
N LYS A 4 -42.92 -54.85 10.76
CA LYS A 4 -42.39 -53.47 10.78
C LYS A 4 -40.96 -53.44 10.21
N SER A 5 -40.72 -52.65 9.15
CA SER A 5 -39.37 -52.35 8.67
C SER A 5 -38.70 -51.32 9.59
N LYS A 6 -37.51 -51.64 10.13
CA LYS A 6 -36.66 -50.69 10.87
C LYS A 6 -35.71 -50.01 9.87
N LYS A 7 -35.90 -48.71 9.60
CA LYS A 7 -34.92 -47.87 8.89
C LYS A 7 -33.69 -47.67 9.80
N LYS A 8 -32.53 -48.17 9.40
CA LYS A 8 -31.22 -47.82 10.00
C LYS A 8 -30.79 -46.44 9.50
N TYR A 9 -30.67 -45.47 10.40
CA TYR A 9 -30.01 -44.21 10.11
C TYR A 9 -28.49 -44.41 10.13
N SER A 10 -27.85 -44.24 8.97
CA SER A 10 -26.40 -44.18 8.83
C SER A 10 -25.90 -42.79 9.23
N LYS A 11 -25.11 -42.70 10.31
CA LYS A 11 -24.34 -41.49 10.65
C LYS A 11 -23.21 -41.32 9.63
N LYS A 12 -23.38 -40.44 8.64
CA LYS A 12 -22.28 -39.93 7.82
C LYS A 12 -21.35 -39.10 8.71
N ARG A 13 -20.14 -39.60 8.98
CA ARG A 13 -19.03 -38.81 9.53
C ARG A 13 -18.68 -37.72 8.50
N SER A 14 -18.91 -36.46 8.83
CA SER A 14 -18.37 -35.32 8.09
C SER A 14 -16.86 -35.22 8.37
N SER A 15 -16.03 -35.48 7.36
CA SER A 15 -14.62 -35.13 7.41
C SER A 15 -14.50 -33.61 7.43
N LYS A 16 -13.91 -33.06 8.50
CA LYS A 16 -13.50 -31.65 8.53
C LYS A 16 -12.33 -31.49 7.54
N PRO A 17 -12.30 -30.45 6.68
CA PRO A 17 -11.12 -30.18 5.87
C PRO A 17 -9.97 -29.80 6.81
N THR A 18 -8.85 -30.47 6.66
CA THR A 18 -7.61 -30.20 7.39
C THR A 18 -7.05 -28.84 6.97
N LEU A 19 -6.77 -27.99 7.96
CA LEU A 19 -6.31 -26.60 7.84
C LEU A 19 -4.94 -26.40 7.15
N PHE A 20 -4.34 -27.45 6.59
CA PHE A 20 -2.97 -27.41 6.09
C PHE A 20 -2.85 -27.03 4.61
N SER A 21 -3.92 -27.15 3.80
CA SER A 21 -3.85 -26.82 2.37
C SER A 21 -3.83 -25.31 2.09
N SER A 22 -4.49 -24.49 2.92
CA SER A 22 -4.56 -23.03 2.72
C SER A 22 -3.28 -22.30 3.12
N ILE A 23 -2.52 -22.84 4.07
CA ILE A 23 -1.24 -22.26 4.53
C ILE A 23 -0.15 -22.50 3.48
N ILE A 24 -0.12 -23.69 2.88
CA ILE A 24 0.86 -24.05 1.85
C ILE A 24 0.68 -23.19 0.58
N VAL A 25 -0.57 -22.89 0.19
CA VAL A 25 -0.84 -22.03 -0.99
C VAL A 25 -0.40 -20.58 -0.75
N LEU A 26 -0.57 -20.04 0.46
CA LEU A 26 -0.10 -18.70 0.81
C LEU A 26 1.44 -18.62 0.89
N ILE A 27 2.10 -19.63 1.47
CA ILE A 27 3.56 -19.72 1.51
C ILE A 27 4.14 -19.89 0.10
N ALA A 28 3.51 -20.70 -0.77
CA ALA A 28 3.96 -20.89 -2.14
C ALA A 28 3.82 -19.63 -3.01
N LEU A 29 2.76 -18.83 -2.81
CA LEU A 29 2.61 -17.53 -3.48
C LEU A 29 3.64 -16.51 -2.99
N VAL A 30 3.90 -16.45 -1.69
CA VAL A 30 4.91 -15.54 -1.10
C VAL A 30 6.34 -15.96 -1.47
N TYR A 31 6.64 -17.27 -1.47
CA TYR A 31 7.95 -17.80 -1.89
C TYR A 31 8.15 -17.68 -3.40
N GLY A 32 7.09 -17.88 -4.21
CA GLY A 32 7.13 -17.68 -5.66
C GLY A 32 7.35 -16.22 -6.06
N ILE A 33 6.84 -15.26 -5.28
CA ILE A 33 7.14 -13.83 -5.44
C ILE A 33 8.57 -13.53 -5.00
N TRP A 34 9.08 -14.13 -3.93
CA TRP A 34 10.46 -13.89 -3.49
C TRP A 34 11.51 -14.49 -4.44
N ASN A 35 11.34 -15.71 -4.93
CA ASN A 35 12.31 -16.33 -5.85
C ASN A 35 12.31 -15.70 -7.26
N ARG A 36 11.20 -15.09 -7.72
CA ARG A 36 11.17 -14.35 -8.99
C ARG A 36 11.71 -12.92 -8.89
N TYR A 37 11.77 -12.32 -7.71
CA TYR A 37 12.21 -10.94 -7.54
C TYR A 37 13.50 -10.78 -6.72
N GLY A 38 13.98 -11.83 -6.05
CA GLY A 38 15.23 -11.84 -5.29
C GLY A 38 16.50 -11.97 -6.14
N ASN A 39 16.39 -12.56 -7.35
CA ASN A 39 17.55 -12.86 -8.21
C ASN A 39 17.75 -11.90 -9.39
N ASP A 40 16.80 -11.00 -9.70
CA ASP A 40 16.91 -10.07 -10.85
C ASP A 40 17.27 -8.63 -10.48
N ILE A 41 17.69 -8.36 -9.24
CA ILE A 41 18.24 -7.04 -8.85
C ILE A 41 19.76 -7.04 -8.96
N GLN A 42 20.28 -7.47 -10.10
CA GLN A 42 21.65 -7.18 -10.56
C GLN A 42 21.69 -7.03 -12.07
N LYS A 43 20.92 -6.05 -12.59
CA LYS A 43 21.15 -5.39 -13.90
C LYS A 43 20.25 -4.17 -14.04
N ALA A 44 20.39 -3.20 -13.13
CA ALA A 44 19.92 -1.84 -13.41
C ALA A 44 20.97 -1.15 -14.30
N GLN A 45 20.91 -1.40 -15.61
CA GLN A 45 21.57 -0.51 -16.57
C GLN A 45 20.84 0.84 -16.54
N SER A 46 21.62 1.93 -16.52
CA SER A 46 21.10 3.30 -16.58
C SER A 46 20.20 3.46 -17.81
N PRO A 47 18.94 3.91 -17.66
CA PRO A 47 18.12 4.23 -18.83
C PRO A 47 18.70 5.48 -19.49
N ASN A 48 18.86 5.42 -20.81
CA ASN A 48 19.09 6.58 -21.65
C ASN A 48 18.02 7.65 -21.34
N ASN A 49 18.48 8.82 -20.90
CA ASN A 49 17.65 10.00 -20.65
C ASN A 49 17.09 10.50 -21.98
N ASN A 50 15.80 10.25 -22.28
CA ASN A 50 14.97 11.02 -23.21
C ASN A 50 13.49 10.58 -23.19
N GLU A 51 12.92 10.37 -22.00
CA GLU A 51 11.46 10.46 -21.82
C GLU A 51 11.19 11.51 -20.74
N VAL A 52 10.98 12.75 -21.17
CA VAL A 52 10.40 13.79 -20.33
C VAL A 52 8.92 13.46 -20.18
N GLN A 53 8.59 12.50 -19.31
CA GLN A 53 7.24 12.42 -18.77
C GLN A 53 7.07 13.67 -17.89
N SER A 54 6.50 14.72 -18.48
CA SER A 54 6.19 15.97 -17.78
C SER A 54 5.42 15.63 -16.51
N GLY A 55 6.07 15.77 -15.35
CA GLY A 55 5.44 15.50 -14.08
C GLY A 55 4.15 16.33 -13.99
N VAL A 56 3.04 15.69 -13.63
CA VAL A 56 1.72 16.31 -13.60
C VAL A 56 1.69 17.59 -12.75
N ILE A 57 2.61 17.67 -11.78
CA ILE A 57 2.93 18.86 -11.03
C ILE A 57 4.45 19.04 -11.10
N SER A 58 4.92 19.94 -11.97
CA SER A 58 6.37 20.20 -12.16
C SER A 58 7.00 21.00 -11.02
N LYS A 59 6.19 21.78 -10.30
CA LYS A 59 6.60 22.56 -9.12
C LYS A 59 5.52 22.43 -8.06
N ALA A 60 5.76 21.55 -7.08
CA ALA A 60 4.82 21.38 -5.97
C ALA A 60 5.06 22.46 -4.91
N ASN A 61 3.99 22.84 -4.23
CA ASN A 61 4.03 23.70 -3.06
C ASN A 61 4.21 22.83 -1.82
N GLN A 62 5.11 23.25 -0.93
CA GLN A 62 5.28 22.61 0.37
C GLN A 62 4.09 22.94 1.29
N ALA A 63 3.51 21.92 1.92
CA ALA A 63 2.48 22.11 2.93
C ALA A 63 3.01 22.89 4.16
N GLN A 64 2.15 23.72 4.75
CA GLN A 64 2.46 24.49 5.96
C GLN A 64 2.33 23.61 7.22
N THR A 65 3.18 22.58 7.32
CA THR A 65 3.30 21.71 8.50
C THR A 65 4.75 21.69 8.98
N PRO A 66 5.03 21.27 10.22
CA PRO A 66 6.39 21.19 10.74
C PRO A 66 7.33 20.26 9.95
N TYR A 67 6.81 19.40 9.10
CA TYR A 67 7.57 18.41 8.32
C TYR A 67 7.33 18.51 6.80
N GLY A 68 6.60 19.54 6.34
CA GLY A 68 6.28 19.74 4.93
C GLY A 68 5.26 18.73 4.39
N GLY A 69 5.40 18.36 3.12
CA GLY A 69 4.51 17.40 2.45
C GLY A 69 3.58 18.02 1.42
N LEU A 70 2.61 17.22 0.96
CA LEU A 70 1.68 17.59 -0.13
C LEU A 70 0.76 18.75 0.28
N SER A 71 0.80 19.88 -0.45
CA SER A 71 -0.12 21.00 -0.22
C SER A 71 -1.57 20.65 -0.58
N SER A 72 -2.52 21.38 -0.01
CA SER A 72 -3.94 21.22 -0.36
C SER A 72 -4.22 21.50 -1.84
N GLN A 73 -3.52 22.46 -2.44
CA GLN A 73 -3.66 22.78 -3.87
C GLN A 73 -3.17 21.63 -4.74
N ASP A 74 -2.04 21.02 -4.40
CA ASP A 74 -1.50 19.89 -5.16
C ASP A 74 -2.30 18.61 -4.91
N TYR A 75 -2.86 18.42 -3.71
CA TYR A 75 -3.85 17.37 -3.45
C TYR A 75 -5.02 17.45 -4.44
N GLN A 76 -5.60 18.65 -4.62
CA GLN A 76 -6.72 18.84 -5.55
C GLN A 76 -6.33 18.57 -7.01
N LYS A 77 -5.11 18.98 -7.42
CA LYS A 77 -4.60 18.63 -8.75
C LYS A 77 -4.52 17.12 -8.95
N LEU A 78 -3.98 16.38 -7.97
CA LEU A 78 -3.88 14.92 -8.04
C LEU A 78 -5.28 14.26 -8.04
N ALA A 79 -6.21 14.77 -7.24
CA ALA A 79 -7.58 14.25 -7.17
C ALA A 79 -8.34 14.38 -8.51
N ASN A 80 -8.03 15.41 -9.28
CA ASN A 80 -8.63 15.65 -10.60
C ASN A 80 -8.04 14.80 -11.73
N LEU A 81 -6.99 14.01 -11.47
CA LEU A 81 -6.41 13.14 -12.49
C LEU A 81 -7.26 11.91 -12.74
N ASN A 82 -7.32 11.54 -14.01
CA ASN A 82 -7.83 10.24 -14.44
C ASN A 82 -6.68 9.44 -15.03
N PHE A 83 -6.60 8.16 -14.65
CA PHE A 83 -5.67 7.24 -15.26
C PHE A 83 -6.04 7.03 -16.74
N GLN A 84 -5.02 6.96 -17.60
CA GLN A 84 -5.17 6.67 -19.03
C GLN A 84 -4.74 5.22 -19.26
N SER A 85 -5.63 4.39 -19.81
CA SER A 85 -5.31 2.99 -20.15
C SER A 85 -4.07 2.93 -21.05
N GLY A 86 -3.14 2.02 -20.75
CA GLY A 86 -1.84 1.91 -21.42
C GLY A 86 -0.75 2.82 -20.84
N ALA A 87 -1.04 3.69 -19.88
CA ALA A 87 -0.02 4.49 -19.19
C ALA A 87 0.63 3.71 -18.03
N LYS A 88 1.75 4.26 -17.52
CA LYS A 88 2.38 3.79 -16.28
C LYS A 88 1.46 4.07 -15.09
N ALA A 89 1.43 3.17 -14.12
CA ALA A 89 0.60 3.26 -12.92
C ALA A 89 1.06 4.32 -11.90
N PHE A 90 2.15 5.04 -12.18
CA PHE A 90 2.60 6.15 -11.37
C PHE A 90 3.14 7.29 -12.24
N VAL A 91 3.17 8.48 -11.66
CA VAL A 91 3.80 9.68 -12.23
C VAL A 91 4.70 10.35 -11.20
N TYR A 92 5.74 11.01 -11.68
CA TYR A 92 6.58 11.85 -10.83
C TYR A 92 5.86 13.16 -10.51
N VAL A 93 6.03 13.60 -9.27
CA VAL A 93 5.54 14.87 -8.74
C VAL A 93 6.76 15.69 -8.32
N ASN A 94 6.73 17.00 -8.57
CA ASN A 94 7.80 17.92 -8.21
C ASN A 94 9.18 17.45 -8.71
N ASN A 95 9.25 16.99 -9.96
CA ASN A 95 10.46 16.43 -10.58
C ASN A 95 11.07 15.29 -9.76
N ASN A 96 10.22 14.45 -9.17
CA ASN A 96 10.59 13.37 -8.27
C ASN A 96 11.37 13.84 -7.04
N ARG A 97 11.09 15.06 -6.54
CA ARG A 97 11.68 15.59 -5.31
C ARG A 97 10.60 15.77 -4.25
N SER A 98 10.83 15.25 -3.06
CA SER A 98 9.96 15.45 -1.91
C SER A 98 9.87 16.93 -1.56
N THR A 99 8.74 17.27 -0.96
CA THR A 99 8.48 18.57 -0.30
C THR A 99 8.62 18.43 1.22
N LEU A 100 9.27 17.36 1.68
CA LEU A 100 9.45 17.07 3.10
C LEU A 100 10.62 17.86 3.66
N ILE A 101 10.47 18.38 4.87
CA ILE A 101 11.53 19.11 5.56
C ILE A 101 12.45 18.09 6.20
N LYS A 102 13.57 17.79 5.54
CA LYS A 102 14.58 16.82 5.98
C LYS A 102 15.02 16.98 7.45
N ASN A 103 15.17 18.22 7.92
CA ASN A 103 15.60 18.52 9.30
C ASN A 103 14.49 18.37 10.36
N ALA A 104 13.26 18.02 9.94
CA ALA A 104 12.14 17.74 10.84
C ALA A 104 12.25 16.36 11.51
N TRP A 105 13.15 15.48 11.05
CA TRP A 105 13.42 14.22 11.75
C TRP A 105 14.03 14.51 13.12
N LYS A 106 13.36 14.06 14.20
CA LYS A 106 13.79 14.24 15.60
C LYS A 106 13.76 12.94 16.39
N THR A 107 12.60 12.28 16.38
CA THR A 107 12.36 11.04 17.14
C THR A 107 11.72 9.99 16.26
N ASN A 108 11.92 8.72 16.61
CA ASN A 108 11.34 7.60 15.91
C ASN A 108 9.85 7.45 16.28
N LYS A 109 8.96 7.69 15.32
CA LYS A 109 7.51 7.63 15.48
C LYS A 109 6.79 7.64 14.14
N VAL A 110 5.51 7.31 14.15
CA VAL A 110 4.58 7.61 13.06
C VAL A 110 3.52 8.59 13.58
N ILE A 111 3.22 9.61 12.79
CA ILE A 111 2.08 10.48 13.02
C ILE A 111 0.96 9.94 12.15
N TYR A 112 0.02 9.23 12.79
CA TYR A 112 -1.21 8.76 12.16
C TYR A 112 -2.25 9.88 12.17
N SER A 113 -2.81 10.18 11.00
CA SER A 113 -3.94 11.09 10.90
C SER A 113 -5.24 10.40 11.36
N ASN A 114 -6.15 11.17 11.95
CA ASN A 114 -7.50 10.68 12.21
C ASN A 114 -8.23 10.45 10.89
N LEU A 115 -9.16 9.49 10.91
CA LEU A 115 -10.12 9.32 9.82
C LEU A 115 -10.94 10.60 9.64
N ASP A 116 -11.33 10.90 8.41
CA ASP A 116 -12.24 12.02 8.15
C ASP A 116 -13.71 11.68 8.50
N SER A 117 -14.62 12.62 8.24
CA SER A 117 -16.06 12.46 8.52
C SER A 117 -16.74 11.34 7.73
N LEU A 118 -16.09 10.79 6.70
CA LEU A 118 -16.55 9.63 5.93
C LEU A 118 -15.81 8.34 6.35
N ASN A 119 -15.07 8.38 7.45
CA ASN A 119 -14.21 7.31 7.97
C ASN A 119 -13.04 6.93 7.04
N ARG A 120 -12.58 7.86 6.18
CA ARG A 120 -11.49 7.61 5.23
C ARG A 120 -10.14 8.03 5.80
N THR A 121 -9.08 7.37 5.36
CA THR A 121 -7.67 7.76 5.57
C THR A 121 -7.26 8.86 4.57
N SER A 122 -7.95 10.00 4.57
CA SER A 122 -7.81 11.04 3.53
C SER A 122 -6.74 12.11 3.82
N LYS A 123 -6.03 12.02 4.94
CA LYS A 123 -4.90 12.87 5.33
C LYS A 123 -3.61 12.07 5.40
N SER A 124 -2.48 12.76 5.30
CA SER A 124 -1.16 12.14 5.30
C SER A 124 -0.84 11.42 6.61
N ASN A 125 -0.26 10.22 6.51
CA ASN A 125 0.51 9.64 7.60
C ASN A 125 1.99 9.95 7.37
N THR A 126 2.70 10.38 8.42
CA THR A 126 4.13 10.74 8.34
C THR A 126 4.95 9.90 9.30
N ALA A 127 5.86 9.11 8.76
CA ALA A 127 6.75 8.22 9.49
C ALA A 127 8.16 8.80 9.57
N PHE A 128 8.72 8.83 10.78
CA PHE A 128 10.09 9.19 11.08
C PHE A 128 10.85 7.92 11.43
N LEU A 129 11.46 7.32 10.41
CA LEU A 129 11.95 5.95 10.45
C LEU A 129 13.48 5.90 10.64
N GLU A 130 13.95 4.78 11.18
CA GLU A 130 15.35 4.45 11.33
C GLU A 130 15.58 2.93 11.17
N PRO A 131 16.84 2.43 11.12
CA PRO A 131 17.12 1.05 10.71
C PRO A 131 16.35 -0.03 11.47
N LYS A 132 16.06 0.20 12.76
CA LYS A 132 15.34 -0.73 13.62
C LYS A 132 13.85 -0.91 13.26
N ASN A 133 13.28 -0.08 12.38
CA ASN A 133 11.89 -0.25 11.94
C ASN A 133 11.74 -1.24 10.78
N VAL A 134 12.83 -1.80 10.25
CA VAL A 134 12.75 -2.85 9.23
C VAL A 134 12.16 -4.11 9.87
N ALA A 135 10.96 -4.49 9.45
CA ALA A 135 10.21 -5.59 10.09
C ALA A 135 10.57 -6.95 9.51
N ASN A 136 10.43 -7.99 10.34
CA ASN A 136 10.50 -9.38 9.91
C ASN A 136 9.13 -9.81 9.35
N ASP A 137 9.09 -10.24 8.09
CA ASP A 137 7.86 -10.68 7.43
C ASP A 137 7.25 -11.93 8.06
N SER A 138 8.01 -12.75 8.81
CA SER A 138 7.47 -13.91 9.52
C SER A 138 6.52 -13.56 10.67
N LEU A 139 6.55 -12.31 11.17
CA LEU A 139 5.66 -11.82 12.22
C LEU A 139 4.35 -11.25 11.66
N ARG A 140 4.14 -11.33 10.33
CA ARG A 140 2.87 -10.92 9.71
C ARG A 140 1.75 -11.88 10.07
N VAL A 141 0.60 -11.32 10.39
CA VAL A 141 -0.64 -12.04 10.67
C VAL A 141 -1.73 -11.59 9.71
N ARG A 142 -2.84 -12.34 9.72
CA ARG A 142 -4.01 -12.00 8.90
C ARG A 142 -4.57 -10.63 9.28
N GLN A 143 -4.83 -9.81 8.28
CA GLN A 143 -5.50 -8.53 8.45
C GLN A 143 -7.03 -8.69 8.46
N PHE A 144 -7.72 -7.88 9.27
CA PHE A 144 -9.18 -7.96 9.46
C PHE A 144 -9.89 -6.61 9.36
N VAL A 145 -9.19 -5.48 9.45
CA VAL A 145 -9.82 -4.16 9.27
C VAL A 145 -10.25 -3.98 7.82
N ASN A 146 -11.50 -3.58 7.61
CA ASN A 146 -12.02 -3.23 6.29
C ASN A 146 -12.08 -1.71 6.19
N PRO A 147 -11.27 -1.07 5.33
CA PRO A 147 -11.38 0.35 5.07
C PRO A 147 -12.70 0.69 4.35
N THR A 148 -12.95 1.98 4.16
CA THR A 148 -14.07 2.44 3.32
C THR A 148 -14.03 1.80 1.93
N ALA A 149 -15.21 1.55 1.36
CA ALA A 149 -15.37 0.94 0.05
C ALA A 149 -14.74 -0.47 -0.11
N TRP A 150 -14.49 -1.17 0.99
CA TRP A 150 -14.00 -2.55 0.95
C TRP A 150 -15.05 -3.52 0.40
N HIS A 151 -14.64 -4.38 -0.52
CA HIS A 151 -15.43 -5.49 -1.08
C HIS A 151 -14.66 -6.81 -0.93
N TYR A 152 -15.31 -7.92 -1.28
CA TYR A 152 -14.61 -9.20 -1.37
C TYR A 152 -13.39 -9.08 -2.30
N ASN A 153 -12.24 -9.56 -1.83
CA ASN A 153 -10.95 -9.18 -2.39
C ASN A 153 -10.62 -9.86 -3.71
N SER A 154 -11.41 -10.84 -4.15
CA SER A 154 -11.19 -11.59 -5.38
C SER A 154 -12.41 -11.59 -6.29
N ARG A 155 -12.18 -11.60 -7.60
CA ARG A 155 -13.23 -11.75 -8.62
C ARG A 155 -12.72 -12.65 -9.72
N ASN A 156 -13.50 -13.67 -10.08
CA ASN A 156 -13.13 -14.67 -11.08
C ASN A 156 -11.74 -15.31 -10.85
N GLY A 157 -11.42 -15.62 -9.58
CA GLY A 157 -10.14 -16.23 -9.21
C GLY A 157 -8.95 -15.27 -9.14
N VAL A 158 -9.12 -14.00 -9.53
CA VAL A 158 -8.06 -12.97 -9.46
C VAL A 158 -8.27 -12.13 -8.20
N GLN A 159 -7.23 -11.96 -7.39
CA GLN A 159 -7.25 -10.99 -6.30
C GLN A 159 -7.17 -9.58 -6.89
N ILE A 160 -8.12 -8.72 -6.53
CA ILE A 160 -8.26 -7.36 -7.06
C ILE A 160 -8.20 -6.28 -5.99
N TYR A 161 -8.40 -6.63 -4.70
CA TYR A 161 -8.21 -5.69 -3.58
C TYR A 161 -7.22 -6.19 -2.54
N ASN A 162 -6.55 -5.23 -1.92
CA ASN A 162 -5.70 -5.35 -0.74
C ASN A 162 -6.04 -4.24 0.26
N ARG A 163 -5.78 -4.53 1.53
CA ARG A 163 -5.78 -3.52 2.60
C ARG A 163 -4.45 -2.79 2.50
N GLY A 164 -4.43 -1.75 1.68
CA GLY A 164 -3.23 -0.98 1.38
C GLY A 164 -2.79 -0.22 2.62
N HIS A 165 -1.56 -0.47 3.07
CA HIS A 165 -0.95 0.30 4.14
C HIS A 165 -0.45 1.64 3.61
N LEU A 166 -0.67 2.72 4.37
CA LEU A 166 -0.02 4.01 4.08
C LEU A 166 1.46 3.92 4.49
N ILE A 167 1.71 3.54 5.74
CA ILE A 167 3.03 3.18 6.24
C ILE A 167 3.13 1.66 6.29
N ALA A 168 3.94 1.08 5.40
CA ALA A 168 4.04 -0.36 5.26
C ALA A 168 4.52 -1.06 6.53
N TYR A 169 3.96 -2.24 6.76
CA TYR A 169 4.47 -3.20 7.75
C TYR A 169 6.00 -3.33 7.71
N SER A 170 6.58 -3.49 6.52
CA SER A 170 8.00 -3.81 6.35
C SER A 170 8.97 -2.72 6.85
N VAL A 171 8.46 -1.52 7.14
CA VAL A 171 9.24 -0.36 7.61
C VAL A 171 8.66 0.25 8.87
N SER A 172 7.77 -0.44 9.59
CA SER A 172 7.09 0.07 10.79
C SER A 172 7.30 -0.80 12.04
N ALA A 173 8.33 -1.66 12.07
CA ALA A 173 8.61 -2.47 13.25
C ALA A 173 8.76 -1.61 14.50
N GLY A 174 8.10 -2.05 15.58
CA GLY A 174 8.10 -1.35 16.86
C GLY A 174 7.23 -0.11 16.92
N ILE A 175 6.56 0.28 15.84
CA ILE A 175 5.57 1.35 15.90
C ILE A 175 4.23 0.76 16.38
N ASP A 176 3.71 1.28 17.48
CA ASP A 176 2.39 0.89 18.00
C ASP A 176 1.24 1.63 17.28
N GLN A 177 0.00 1.33 17.67
CA GLN A 177 -1.19 1.92 17.05
C GLN A 177 -1.33 3.44 17.32
N ASN A 178 -0.66 3.95 18.36
CA ASN A 178 -0.60 5.38 18.67
C ASN A 178 0.58 6.07 17.95
N GLY A 179 1.35 5.30 17.17
CA GLY A 179 2.48 5.79 16.41
C GLY A 179 3.76 5.96 17.24
N GLN A 180 3.79 5.46 18.47
CA GLN A 180 4.99 5.53 19.31
C GLN A 180 5.89 4.33 19.05
N TYR A 181 7.20 4.54 19.13
CA TYR A 181 8.14 3.43 19.06
C TYR A 181 8.24 2.72 20.42
N ASN A 182 8.03 1.41 20.40
CA ASN A 182 8.23 0.50 21.52
C ASN A 182 9.18 -0.63 21.07
N PRO A 183 10.42 -0.70 21.61
CA PRO A 183 11.38 -1.73 21.25
C PRO A 183 10.97 -3.17 21.63
N ALA A 184 10.01 -3.33 22.54
CA ALA A 184 9.48 -4.64 22.90
C ALA A 184 8.53 -5.20 21.83
N ASN A 185 8.01 -4.36 20.93
CA ASN A 185 7.22 -4.79 19.79
C ASN A 185 8.14 -4.93 18.56
N GLN A 186 8.30 -6.14 18.04
CA GLN A 186 9.13 -6.37 16.85
C GLN A 186 8.30 -6.44 15.56
N SER A 187 6.98 -6.41 15.68
CA SER A 187 6.06 -6.44 14.54
C SER A 187 5.85 -5.04 13.98
N GLY A 188 5.60 -4.96 12.67
CA GLY A 188 5.13 -3.75 12.02
C GLY A 188 3.63 -3.53 12.22
N ASP A 189 3.14 -2.35 11.85
CA ASP A 189 1.72 -2.03 11.88
C ASP A 189 0.94 -2.93 10.91
N GLN A 190 -0.09 -3.63 11.40
CA GLN A 190 -0.83 -4.63 10.62
C GLN A 190 -2.30 -4.27 10.38
N ASN A 191 -2.96 -3.76 11.43
CA ASN A 191 -4.42 -3.61 11.49
C ASN A 191 -4.85 -2.25 12.07
N ASN A 192 -4.04 -1.20 11.92
CA ASN A 192 -4.45 0.12 12.37
C ASN A 192 -5.43 0.75 11.37
N PRO A 193 -6.69 1.05 11.75
CA PRO A 193 -7.67 1.62 10.84
C PRO A 193 -7.23 2.98 10.28
N LYS A 194 -6.38 3.73 10.98
CA LYS A 194 -5.82 5.01 10.52
C LYS A 194 -4.70 4.85 9.48
N ASN A 195 -4.31 3.63 9.18
CA ASN A 195 -3.18 3.32 8.30
C ASN A 195 -3.56 2.43 7.11
N LEU A 196 -4.86 2.20 6.88
CA LEU A 196 -5.35 1.33 5.82
C LEU A 196 -6.33 2.05 4.89
N PHE A 197 -6.24 1.74 3.60
CA PHE A 197 -7.23 2.13 2.59
C PHE A 197 -7.50 0.96 1.63
N THR A 198 -8.64 1.00 0.93
CA THR A 198 -8.94 0.01 -0.11
C THR A 198 -8.06 0.29 -1.33
N GLN A 199 -7.11 -0.60 -1.57
CA GLN A 199 -6.15 -0.49 -2.67
C GLN A 199 -6.31 -1.68 -3.60
N THR A 200 -6.07 -1.48 -4.89
CA THR A 200 -6.03 -2.58 -5.85
C THR A 200 -4.85 -3.51 -5.58
N ALA A 201 -5.00 -4.79 -5.90
CA ALA A 201 -3.94 -5.77 -5.68
C ALA A 201 -2.68 -5.44 -6.49
N PHE A 202 -2.82 -5.07 -7.76
CA PHE A 202 -1.72 -4.68 -8.63
C PHE A 202 -0.96 -3.48 -8.05
N THR A 203 -1.66 -2.39 -7.73
CA THR A 203 -1.02 -1.18 -7.21
C THR A 203 -0.31 -1.45 -5.88
N ASN A 204 -0.97 -2.18 -4.97
CA ASN A 204 -0.39 -2.52 -3.68
C ASN A 204 0.85 -3.41 -3.81
N GLN A 205 0.77 -4.48 -4.60
CA GLN A 205 1.78 -5.54 -4.61
C GLN A 205 2.94 -5.26 -5.56
N LYS A 206 2.70 -4.52 -6.65
CA LYS A 206 3.71 -4.18 -7.66
C LYS A 206 4.21 -2.76 -7.47
N ILE A 207 3.34 -1.78 -7.67
CA ILE A 207 3.78 -0.40 -7.88
C ILE A 207 4.23 0.27 -6.58
N GLN A 208 3.42 0.21 -5.53
CA GLN A 208 3.79 0.79 -4.24
C GLN A 208 5.01 0.08 -3.62
N THR A 209 5.15 -1.24 -3.81
CA THR A 209 6.32 -2.02 -3.37
C THR A 209 7.64 -1.48 -3.94
N ILE A 210 7.66 -0.91 -5.16
CA ILE A 210 8.87 -0.30 -5.75
C ILE A 210 9.41 0.80 -4.82
N PHE A 211 8.53 1.71 -4.38
CA PHE A 211 8.92 2.87 -3.57
C PHE A 211 9.15 2.50 -2.12
N GLU A 212 8.35 1.60 -1.56
CA GLU A 212 8.58 1.06 -0.22
C GLU A 212 9.92 0.33 -0.13
N SER A 213 10.34 -0.36 -1.19
CA SER A 213 11.65 -1.02 -1.23
C SER A 213 12.80 -0.02 -1.26
N LYS A 214 12.65 1.15 -1.89
CA LYS A 214 13.64 2.24 -1.80
C LYS A 214 13.79 2.75 -0.36
N VAL A 215 12.68 2.96 0.34
CA VAL A 215 12.68 3.34 1.77
C VAL A 215 13.34 2.25 2.60
N ARG A 216 12.91 0.98 2.44
CA ARG A 216 13.44 -0.17 3.18
C ARG A 216 14.94 -0.34 2.98
N ASN A 217 15.43 -0.19 1.74
CA ASN A 217 16.85 -0.30 1.43
C ASN A 217 17.64 0.85 2.07
N ALA A 218 17.13 2.08 2.04
CA ALA A 218 17.77 3.19 2.73
C ALA A 218 17.88 2.92 4.25
N LEU A 219 16.84 2.39 4.89
CA LEU A 219 16.88 2.01 6.31
C LEU A 219 17.90 0.89 6.58
N LYS A 220 17.95 -0.14 5.72
CA LYS A 220 18.94 -1.22 5.81
C LYS A 220 20.39 -0.72 5.68
N SER A 221 20.61 0.32 4.88
CA SER A 221 21.91 0.99 4.75
C SER A 221 22.25 1.95 5.90
N GLY A 222 21.49 1.92 7.00
CA GLY A 222 21.77 2.74 8.19
C GLY A 222 21.14 4.13 8.18
N ASN A 223 20.32 4.47 7.18
CA ASN A 223 19.76 5.81 7.08
C ASN A 223 18.55 6.02 7.99
N LYS A 224 18.32 7.28 8.34
CA LYS A 224 17.06 7.79 8.88
C LYS A 224 16.26 8.40 7.74
N VAL A 225 14.96 8.09 7.68
CA VAL A 225 14.08 8.49 6.57
C VAL A 225 12.82 9.13 7.12
N ILE A 226 12.43 10.28 6.57
CA ILE A 226 11.07 10.78 6.68
C ILE A 226 10.30 10.22 5.49
N TYR A 227 9.24 9.47 5.74
CA TYR A 227 8.37 8.89 4.72
C TYR A 227 6.94 9.36 4.96
N GLN A 228 6.28 9.89 3.92
CA GLN A 228 4.91 10.37 4.01
C GLN A 228 4.06 9.74 2.92
N ALA A 229 2.86 9.29 3.31
CA ALA A 229 1.91 8.64 2.44
C ALA A 229 0.54 9.32 2.58
N THR A 230 -0.03 9.76 1.45
CA THR A 230 -1.27 10.54 1.40
C THR A 230 -2.23 9.95 0.37
N PRO A 231 -3.25 9.18 0.79
CA PRO A 231 -4.30 8.72 -0.11
C PRO A 231 -5.09 9.90 -0.67
N ILE A 232 -5.35 9.86 -1.98
CA ILE A 232 -6.01 10.92 -2.71
C ILE A 232 -7.43 10.47 -3.04
N PHE A 233 -8.42 11.18 -2.50
CA PHE A 233 -9.84 11.00 -2.77
C PHE A 233 -10.35 12.20 -3.58
N ARG A 234 -11.31 11.97 -4.48
CA ARG A 234 -12.06 13.05 -5.13
C ARG A 234 -13.40 13.20 -4.42
N ASP A 235 -13.72 14.41 -3.99
CA ASP A 235 -14.98 14.74 -3.32
C ASP A 235 -15.34 13.74 -2.19
N ASN A 236 -16.54 13.14 -2.29
CA ASN A 236 -17.09 12.20 -1.32
C ASN A 236 -16.81 10.73 -1.68
N GLU A 237 -15.86 10.44 -2.57
CA GLU A 237 -15.50 9.06 -2.92
C GLU A 237 -15.02 8.27 -1.71
N LEU A 238 -15.42 7.00 -1.63
CA LEU A 238 -15.07 6.12 -0.51
C LEU A 238 -13.82 5.27 -0.79
N MET A 239 -13.40 5.15 -2.05
CA MET A 239 -12.15 4.52 -2.46
C MET A 239 -11.20 5.60 -3.02
N ALA A 240 -9.93 5.58 -2.61
CA ALA A 240 -8.96 6.55 -3.10
C ALA A 240 -8.66 6.32 -4.60
N ARG A 241 -8.50 7.42 -5.35
CA ARG A 241 -8.04 7.43 -6.76
C ARG A 241 -6.58 7.01 -6.90
N GLY A 242 -5.81 7.18 -5.83
CA GLY A 242 -4.39 6.89 -5.79
C GLY A 242 -3.78 7.25 -4.45
N ILE A 243 -2.46 7.21 -4.38
CA ILE A 243 -1.69 7.59 -3.20
C ILE A 243 -0.46 8.39 -3.60
N ASN A 244 -0.24 9.52 -2.96
CA ASN A 244 1.01 10.26 -3.06
C ASN A 244 2.01 9.72 -2.02
N LEU A 245 3.19 9.33 -2.48
CA LEU A 245 4.29 8.88 -1.63
C LEU A 245 5.48 9.82 -1.78
N GLN A 246 6.03 10.23 -0.64
CA GLN A 246 7.22 11.07 -0.56
C GLN A 246 8.19 10.49 0.45
N ALA A 247 9.49 10.51 0.15
CA ALA A 247 10.51 10.19 1.15
C ALA A 247 11.74 11.06 1.01
N VAL A 248 12.39 11.36 2.13
CA VAL A 248 13.71 11.98 2.18
C VAL A 248 14.56 11.33 3.27
N ALA A 249 15.78 10.94 2.93
CA ALA A 249 16.77 10.48 3.90
C ALA A 249 17.53 11.65 4.53
N VAL A 250 17.87 11.56 5.83
CA VAL A 250 18.62 12.58 6.59
C VAL A 250 20.05 12.79 6.06
N ASN A 251 20.64 11.85 5.33
CA ASN A 251 21.90 12.09 4.62
C ASN A 251 21.71 12.62 3.19
N GLY A 252 20.50 12.53 2.61
CA GLY A 252 20.18 13.00 1.26
C GLY A 252 20.25 11.95 0.16
N ASN A 253 20.61 10.69 0.46
CA ASN A 253 20.78 9.64 -0.55
C ASN A 253 19.47 9.02 -1.04
N LEU A 254 18.33 9.40 -0.45
CA LEU A 254 17.00 9.07 -0.92
C LEU A 254 16.19 10.35 -0.97
N ASP A 255 15.61 10.64 -2.12
CA ASP A 255 14.61 11.70 -2.30
C ASP A 255 13.67 11.29 -3.44
N PHE A 256 12.37 11.21 -3.17
CA PHE A 256 11.37 10.96 -4.19
C PHE A 256 10.02 11.59 -3.86
N ASN A 257 9.23 11.82 -4.91
CA ASN A 257 7.84 12.23 -4.81
C ASN A 257 7.06 11.70 -6.00
N VAL A 258 6.10 10.82 -5.73
CA VAL A 258 5.32 10.14 -6.76
C VAL A 258 3.84 10.13 -6.41
N TYR A 259 3.00 10.13 -7.44
CA TYR A 259 1.60 9.79 -7.32
C TYR A 259 1.36 8.46 -8.02
N ILE A 260 0.81 7.50 -7.28
CA ILE A 260 0.52 6.16 -7.75
C ILE A 260 -1.00 6.05 -7.91
N PHE A 261 -1.46 5.72 -9.12
CA PHE A 261 -2.87 5.48 -9.40
C PHE A 261 -3.35 4.18 -8.75
N ASN A 262 -4.56 4.19 -8.20
CA ASN A 262 -5.18 3.00 -7.61
C ASN A 262 -5.94 2.23 -8.68
N VAL A 263 -5.22 1.46 -9.49
CA VAL A 263 -5.72 0.81 -10.72
C VAL A 263 -5.28 -0.66 -10.81
N GLN A 264 -6.00 -1.44 -11.62
CA GLN A 264 -5.79 -2.88 -11.79
C GLN A 264 -5.94 -3.22 -13.29
N PRO A 265 -5.00 -3.96 -13.90
CA PRO A 265 -5.21 -4.52 -15.24
C PRO A 265 -6.51 -5.32 -15.29
N ASP A 266 -7.25 -5.25 -16.41
CA ASP A 266 -8.52 -5.94 -16.65
C ASP A 266 -9.73 -5.50 -15.79
N PHE A 267 -9.59 -4.45 -14.97
CA PHE A 267 -10.67 -3.96 -14.11
C PHE A 267 -10.76 -2.43 -14.07
N THR A 268 -11.99 -1.93 -14.06
CA THR A 268 -12.33 -0.54 -13.69
C THR A 268 -13.02 -0.52 -12.34
N PHE A 269 -12.97 0.63 -11.65
CA PHE A 269 -13.58 0.79 -10.33
C PHE A 269 -14.46 2.03 -10.30
N ASP A 270 -15.64 1.89 -9.71
CA ASP A 270 -16.40 3.03 -9.22
C ASP A 270 -15.79 3.46 -7.88
N TYR A 271 -15.05 4.56 -7.87
CA TYR A 271 -14.38 5.06 -6.67
C TYR A 271 -15.35 5.60 -5.61
N THR A 272 -16.59 5.93 -6.00
CA THR A 272 -17.63 6.33 -5.05
C THR A 272 -17.98 5.19 -4.11
N THR A 273 -18.09 3.97 -4.62
CA THR A 273 -18.55 2.81 -3.84
C THR A 273 -17.49 1.73 -3.64
N GLY A 274 -16.38 1.81 -4.37
CA GLY A 274 -15.33 0.80 -4.45
C GLY A 274 -15.62 -0.37 -5.37
N ARG A 275 -16.80 -0.45 -6.02
CA ARG A 275 -17.17 -1.64 -6.80
C ARG A 275 -16.32 -1.77 -8.06
N ALA A 276 -15.76 -2.96 -8.27
CA ALA A 276 -15.09 -3.30 -9.52
C ALA A 276 -16.08 -3.63 -10.64
N LYS A 277 -15.64 -3.44 -11.89
CA LYS A 277 -16.22 -3.99 -13.11
C LYS A 277 -15.09 -4.57 -13.94
N ILE A 278 -15.33 -5.73 -14.56
CA ILE A 278 -14.36 -6.32 -15.49
C ILE A 278 -14.32 -5.45 -16.74
N ASP A 279 -13.12 -5.07 -17.15
CA ASP A 279 -12.84 -4.33 -18.37
C ASP A 279 -11.50 -4.81 -18.93
N ARG A 280 -11.54 -5.82 -19.82
CA ARG A 280 -10.35 -6.45 -20.41
C ARG A 280 -9.55 -5.53 -21.34
N ASN A 281 -10.07 -4.34 -21.62
CA ASN A 281 -9.35 -3.32 -22.38
C ASN A 281 -8.54 -2.38 -21.46
N MET A 282 -8.70 -2.50 -20.14
CA MET A 282 -7.90 -1.76 -19.16
C MET A 282 -6.48 -2.31 -19.10
N GLN A 283 -5.55 -1.60 -19.72
CA GLN A 283 -4.12 -1.87 -19.68
C GLN A 283 -3.44 -0.95 -18.67
N VAL A 284 -2.53 -1.51 -17.87
CA VAL A 284 -1.78 -0.75 -16.88
C VAL A 284 -0.32 -1.18 -16.95
N ASN A 285 0.57 -0.24 -17.25
CA ASN A 285 2.00 -0.49 -17.33
C ASN A 285 2.68 -0.22 -15.99
N GLU A 286 3.77 -0.96 -15.71
CA GLU A 286 4.62 -0.76 -14.53
C GLU A 286 5.58 0.43 -14.71
#